data_AF-A0A0Q9LAY2-F1
#
_entry.id   AF-A0A0Q9LAY2-F1
#
_cell.length_a   1.000
_cell.length_b   1.000
_cell.length_c   1.000
_cell.angle_alpha   90.00
_cell.angle_beta   90.00
_cell.angle_gamma   90.00
#
_symmetry.space_group_name_H-M   'P 1'
#
loop_
_entity.id
_entity.type
_entity.pdbx_description
1 polymer ?
#
loop_
_entity_poly.entity_id
_entity_poly.type
_entity_poly.pdbx_seq_one_letter_code
_entity_poly.pdbx_strand_id
1 'polypeptide(L)'
;MKKLSMVSISSLLAVTFIAGCGATNEKPEASASAKTEDKSVKESAKPAEVVTLKYVLPGNEPKEWAAVKDAVDKKLQADGVNVKIVKEYIDWGAWEQKLNLKLSTGEDFDMFHVMNDWISLANYIGRGAVKDVGPEVAKYGPELKKAIPDSVWSGVQKDGKTFGIPSYWYEPAVDGSFTANRILLNQAGVTDVPKTQEEMLAAMEKVMATDHGASKPYLPIRGGLRDASDVLHRAYDSYPFAVKDKIAFIDKDGKVKSWAETEEFKKDSAFFRTAYQKKLTNPDILVVKQEQIDKQINSAIYPFLFGTPNNVNEMKKTYPNMKDEDFTLQRLNPDKPHYRMFNAKNVNAVAANSKHPEAAVQFLNWLYTSQENYDLFMYGIEGKTYKKVGDRGIEYLKDADGKTNLYLQEDWMIGNLKYIRIDPNTLSANKALFVADPNAKTFFAADFFFDPTAVKSEMSNIQAVYTSDIMPIYDGVLDYDQKSKAAIDKLKAAGIDKVIAEYQKQLDAYKASKK
;
A
#
# COMPACT_ATOMS: atom_id res chain seq x y z
N MET A 1 -30.14 18.64 40.65
CA MET A 1 -31.36 19.41 40.34
C MET A 1 -31.76 19.11 38.90
N LYS A 2 -33.01 18.70 38.71
CA LYS A 2 -33.61 18.23 37.45
C LYS A 2 -34.03 19.41 36.55
N LYS A 3 -34.03 19.17 35.22
CA LYS A 3 -35.06 19.47 34.18
C LYS A 3 -34.32 19.80 32.87
N LEU A 4 -34.35 19.03 31.77
CA LEU A 4 -35.36 18.25 31.04
C LEU A 4 -36.34 19.14 30.24
N SER A 5 -36.54 18.74 28.96
CA SER A 5 -37.54 19.15 27.94
C SER A 5 -36.93 19.96 26.78
N MET A 6 -37.24 19.75 25.50
CA MET A 6 -38.28 18.90 24.89
C MET A 6 -37.99 18.70 23.39
N VAL A 7 -38.28 17.49 22.91
CA VAL A 7 -38.48 17.13 21.49
C VAL A 7 -39.90 17.53 21.09
N SER A 8 -40.12 17.95 19.84
CA SER A 8 -41.43 17.82 19.18
C SER A 8 -41.29 17.61 17.67
N ILE A 9 -41.98 16.55 17.24
CA ILE A 9 -42.18 16.01 15.89
C ILE A 9 -43.24 16.85 15.17
N SER A 10 -43.12 17.01 13.86
CA SER A 10 -44.29 17.13 12.97
C SER A 10 -43.97 16.67 11.55
N SER A 11 -44.59 15.55 11.22
CA SER A 11 -44.75 14.90 9.93
C SER A 11 -45.76 15.63 9.04
N LEU A 12 -45.49 15.73 7.72
CA LEU A 12 -46.55 15.85 6.72
C LEU A 12 -46.15 15.10 5.44
N LEU A 13 -46.91 14.04 5.14
CA LEU A 13 -47.04 13.44 3.82
C LEU A 13 -47.88 14.35 2.93
N ALA A 14 -47.53 14.45 1.64
CA ALA A 14 -48.50 14.67 0.57
C ALA A 14 -48.04 13.92 -0.69
N VAL A 15 -48.85 12.93 -1.07
CA VAL A 15 -48.80 12.18 -2.34
C VAL A 15 -49.61 12.94 -3.37
N THR A 16 -49.09 13.15 -4.57
CA THR A 16 -49.90 13.36 -5.78
C THR A 16 -49.29 12.64 -6.97
N PHE A 17 -49.98 11.59 -7.40
CA PHE A 17 -49.86 10.97 -8.71
C PHE A 17 -50.46 11.90 -9.77
N ILE A 18 -49.79 12.04 -10.92
CA ILE A 18 -50.47 12.21 -12.21
C ILE A 18 -49.85 11.22 -13.18
N ALA A 19 -50.66 10.23 -13.56
CA ALA A 19 -50.47 9.37 -14.71
C ALA A 19 -50.99 10.10 -15.96
N GLY A 20 -50.25 9.98 -17.07
CA GLY A 20 -50.69 10.41 -18.40
C GLY A 20 -50.19 9.41 -19.46
N CYS A 21 -51.13 8.62 -19.99
CA CYS A 21 -51.03 7.71 -21.13
C CYS A 21 -50.55 8.44 -22.41
N GLY A 22 -50.10 7.82 -23.50
CA GLY A 22 -50.16 6.43 -23.96
C GLY A 22 -49.51 6.32 -25.35
N ALA A 23 -49.36 5.07 -25.82
CA ALA A 23 -48.72 4.67 -27.07
C ALA A 23 -49.59 4.92 -28.33
N THR A 24 -48.96 4.99 -29.52
CA THR A 24 -49.19 4.09 -30.67
C THR A 24 -48.29 4.40 -31.89
N ASN A 25 -47.74 3.31 -32.45
CA ASN A 25 -47.39 3.02 -33.85
C ASN A 25 -48.01 3.94 -34.93
N GLU A 26 -47.27 4.26 -36.00
CA GLU A 26 -47.18 3.47 -37.25
C GLU A 26 -46.41 4.23 -38.35
N LYS A 27 -45.69 3.49 -39.18
CA LYS A 27 -45.05 3.94 -40.43
C LYS A 27 -46.01 3.59 -41.58
N PRO A 28 -46.00 4.34 -42.69
CA PRO A 28 -45.89 3.63 -43.96
C PRO A 28 -44.87 4.25 -44.92
N GLU A 29 -44.28 3.35 -45.71
CA GLU A 29 -43.41 3.59 -46.85
C GLU A 29 -44.14 4.29 -48.01
N ALA A 30 -43.38 5.03 -48.81
CA ALA A 30 -43.63 5.14 -50.25
C ALA A 30 -42.29 5.18 -51.00
N SER A 31 -42.20 4.26 -51.96
CA SER A 31 -41.09 3.99 -52.87
C SER A 31 -40.90 5.09 -53.91
N ALA A 32 -39.64 5.43 -54.20
CA ALA A 32 -39.23 5.95 -55.50
C ALA A 32 -37.78 5.53 -55.79
N SER A 33 -37.63 4.75 -56.86
CA SER A 33 -36.38 4.16 -57.34
C SER A 33 -35.52 5.19 -58.10
N ALA A 34 -34.22 5.27 -57.78
CA ALA A 34 -33.21 5.83 -58.69
C ALA A 34 -31.81 5.29 -58.37
N LYS A 35 -31.31 4.47 -59.31
CA LYS A 35 -29.92 4.29 -59.79
C LYS A 35 -28.78 4.27 -58.77
N THR A 36 -28.16 3.09 -58.71
CA THR A 36 -26.77 2.83 -58.29
C THR A 36 -25.76 3.76 -58.96
N GLU A 37 -25.09 4.56 -58.13
CA GLU A 37 -23.71 5.03 -58.35
C GLU A 37 -22.86 4.53 -57.18
N ASP A 38 -21.84 3.76 -57.52
CA ASP A 38 -20.80 3.29 -56.62
C ASP A 38 -19.93 4.49 -56.21
N LYS A 39 -20.09 4.95 -54.96
CA LYS A 39 -19.16 5.87 -54.32
C LYS A 39 -18.66 5.23 -53.04
N SER A 40 -17.41 4.79 -53.09
CA SER A 40 -16.57 4.53 -51.93
C SER A 40 -16.62 5.72 -50.97
N VAL A 41 -17.44 5.61 -49.92
CA VAL A 41 -17.41 6.53 -48.80
C VAL A 41 -16.17 6.15 -47.98
N LYS A 42 -15.10 6.93 -48.14
CA LYS A 42 -14.11 7.08 -47.06
C LYS A 42 -14.89 7.60 -45.86
N GLU A 43 -15.15 6.70 -44.92
CA GLU A 43 -15.59 7.04 -43.59
C GLU A 43 -14.52 7.95 -42.99
N SER A 44 -14.76 9.25 -43.08
CA SER A 44 -14.00 10.25 -42.34
C SER A 44 -14.20 9.92 -40.86
N ALA A 45 -13.21 9.28 -40.25
CA ALA A 45 -13.18 9.03 -38.83
C ALA A 45 -13.49 10.36 -38.11
N LYS A 46 -14.60 10.37 -37.35
CA LYS A 46 -14.83 11.43 -36.37
C LYS A 46 -13.55 11.58 -35.55
N PRO A 47 -13.06 12.81 -35.26
CA PRO A 47 -11.97 12.99 -34.32
C PRO A 47 -12.32 12.23 -33.04
N ALA A 48 -11.43 11.32 -32.63
CA ALA A 48 -11.64 10.56 -31.40
C ALA A 48 -11.84 11.54 -30.24
N GLU A 49 -12.92 11.37 -29.48
CA GLU A 49 -13.25 12.24 -28.37
C GLU A 49 -12.17 12.13 -27.28
N VAL A 50 -11.68 13.27 -26.80
CA VAL A 50 -10.68 13.31 -25.73
C VAL A 50 -11.37 13.10 -24.38
N VAL A 51 -11.04 12.00 -23.71
CA VAL A 51 -11.63 11.61 -22.43
C VAL A 51 -10.82 12.20 -21.27
N THR A 52 -11.50 12.68 -20.23
CA THR A 52 -10.83 13.12 -18.99
C THR A 52 -10.87 11.99 -17.96
N LEU A 53 -9.70 11.43 -17.65
CA LEU A 53 -9.50 10.44 -16.60
C LEU A 53 -9.36 11.12 -15.24
N LYS A 54 -10.29 10.86 -14.33
CA LYS A 54 -10.24 11.36 -12.94
C LYS A 54 -9.63 10.33 -12.00
N TYR A 55 -8.47 10.65 -11.44
CA TYR A 55 -7.71 9.77 -10.55
C TYR A 55 -7.70 10.30 -9.12
N VAL A 56 -8.25 9.53 -8.18
CA VAL A 56 -8.28 9.84 -6.74
C VAL A 56 -7.13 9.14 -6.01
N LEU A 57 -6.29 9.90 -5.30
CA LEU A 57 -5.11 9.36 -4.60
C LEU A 57 -4.87 10.03 -3.24
N PRO A 58 -4.18 9.36 -2.29
CA PRO A 58 -3.85 9.99 -1.03
C PRO A 58 -2.68 10.98 -1.18
N GLY A 59 -2.57 11.93 -0.25
CA GLY A 59 -1.47 12.87 -0.16
C GLY A 59 -1.87 14.32 -0.48
N ASN A 60 -0.89 15.10 -0.93
CA ASN A 60 -1.03 16.53 -1.22
C ASN A 60 -0.61 16.80 -2.67
N GLU A 61 -1.26 17.79 -3.30
CA GLU A 61 -0.92 18.19 -4.66
C GLU A 61 0.50 18.80 -4.73
N PRO A 62 1.38 18.29 -5.61
CA PRO A 62 2.72 18.87 -5.80
C PRO A 62 2.67 20.26 -6.42
N LYS A 63 3.60 21.13 -6.04
CA LYS A 63 3.67 22.54 -6.48
C LYS A 63 3.66 22.70 -8.00
N GLU A 64 4.43 21.87 -8.71
CA GLU A 64 4.57 21.94 -10.17
C GLU A 64 3.60 21.01 -10.92
N TRP A 65 2.59 20.43 -10.25
CA TRP A 65 1.66 19.52 -10.89
C TRP A 65 0.94 20.15 -12.09
N ALA A 66 0.52 21.41 -12.02
CA ALA A 66 -0.16 22.07 -13.14
C ALA A 66 0.69 22.08 -14.43
N ALA A 67 1.98 22.44 -14.32
CA ALA A 67 2.89 22.45 -15.46
C ALA A 67 3.22 21.04 -15.96
N VAL A 68 3.39 20.08 -15.05
CA VAL A 68 3.64 18.68 -15.40
C VAL A 68 2.41 18.07 -16.08
N LYS A 69 1.21 18.32 -15.56
CA LYS A 69 -0.07 17.89 -16.14
C LYS A 69 -0.22 18.39 -17.57
N ASP A 70 0.07 19.66 -17.83
CA ASP A 70 0.01 20.22 -19.20
C ASP A 70 0.98 19.52 -20.15
N ALA A 71 2.19 19.18 -19.67
CA ALA A 71 3.17 18.44 -20.45
C ALA A 71 2.74 16.98 -20.70
N VAL A 72 2.20 16.31 -19.68
CA VAL A 72 1.64 14.95 -19.77
C VAL A 72 0.48 14.92 -20.76
N ASP A 73 -0.49 15.82 -20.63
CA ASP A 73 -1.64 15.88 -21.53
C ASP A 73 -1.19 16.13 -22.98
N LYS A 74 -0.22 17.02 -23.22
CA LYS A 74 0.36 17.22 -24.56
C LYS A 74 1.03 15.96 -25.10
N LYS A 75 1.80 15.25 -24.27
CA LYS A 75 2.51 14.03 -24.67
C LYS A 75 1.54 12.88 -24.97
N LEU A 76 0.48 12.72 -24.17
CA LEU A 76 -0.60 11.76 -24.43
C LEU A 76 -1.22 12.00 -25.81
N GLN A 77 -1.60 13.24 -26.12
CA GLN A 77 -2.18 13.59 -27.42
C GLN A 77 -1.19 13.36 -28.57
N ALA A 78 0.08 13.74 -28.40
CA ALA A 78 1.12 13.53 -29.40
C ALA A 78 1.38 12.04 -29.69
N ASP A 79 1.25 11.19 -28.68
CA ASP A 79 1.39 9.74 -28.79
C ASP A 79 0.09 9.04 -29.25
N GLY A 80 -0.96 9.82 -29.59
CA GLY A 80 -2.24 9.30 -30.08
C GLY A 80 -3.15 8.71 -28.99
N VAL A 81 -2.86 9.00 -27.72
CA VAL A 81 -3.68 8.59 -26.57
C VAL A 81 -4.64 9.72 -26.24
N ASN A 82 -5.92 9.56 -26.60
CA ASN A 82 -6.97 10.58 -26.43
C ASN A 82 -7.47 10.68 -24.98
N VAL A 83 -6.55 10.80 -24.02
CA VAL A 83 -6.82 10.93 -22.59
C VAL A 83 -6.19 12.22 -22.06
N LYS A 84 -6.86 12.87 -21.12
CA LYS A 84 -6.31 13.90 -20.23
C LYS A 84 -6.45 13.43 -18.79
N ILE A 85 -5.46 13.70 -17.94
CA ILE A 85 -5.52 13.28 -16.54
C ILE A 85 -5.88 14.43 -15.62
N VAL A 86 -6.80 14.18 -14.68
CA VAL A 86 -7.08 15.05 -13.53
C VAL A 86 -6.85 14.24 -12.26
N LYS A 87 -6.03 14.77 -11.36
CA LYS A 87 -5.76 14.16 -10.06
C LYS A 87 -6.59 14.86 -8.98
N GLU A 88 -7.19 14.07 -8.10
CA GLU A 88 -7.78 14.55 -6.86
C GLU A 88 -7.00 13.95 -5.68
N TYR A 89 -6.38 14.83 -4.89
CA TYR A 89 -5.62 14.44 -3.71
C TYR A 89 -6.51 14.49 -2.47
N ILE A 90 -6.45 13.44 -1.67
CA ILE A 90 -7.10 13.36 -0.36
C ILE A 90 -6.01 13.24 0.71
N ASP A 91 -6.02 14.12 1.71
CA ASP A 91 -5.10 14.04 2.84
C ASP A 91 -5.08 12.65 3.50
N TRP A 92 -3.91 12.20 3.92
CA TRP A 92 -3.70 10.87 4.52
C TRP A 92 -4.58 10.58 5.72
N GLY A 93 -4.81 11.57 6.59
CA GLY A 93 -5.66 11.42 7.77
C GLY A 93 -7.15 11.30 7.43
N ALA A 94 -7.55 11.72 6.23
CA ALA A 94 -8.93 11.68 5.74
C ALA A 94 -9.16 10.65 4.62
N TRP A 95 -8.11 9.93 4.19
CA TRP A 95 -8.11 9.02 3.03
C TRP A 95 -9.28 8.04 3.07
N GLU A 96 -9.33 7.23 4.13
CA GLU A 96 -10.33 6.16 4.26
C GLU A 96 -11.76 6.72 4.26
N GLN A 97 -12.03 7.72 5.10
CA GLN A 97 -13.37 8.27 5.26
C GLN A 97 -13.87 8.91 3.97
N LYS A 98 -13.04 9.72 3.31
CA LYS A 98 -13.42 10.44 2.09
C LYS A 98 -13.55 9.51 0.89
N LEU A 99 -12.60 8.60 0.66
CA LEU A 99 -12.70 7.64 -0.43
C LEU A 99 -13.96 6.76 -0.26
N ASN A 100 -14.23 6.29 0.96
CA ASN A 100 -15.43 5.49 1.23
C ASN A 100 -16.71 6.29 0.97
N LEU A 101 -16.76 7.58 1.34
CA LEU A 101 -17.88 8.45 1.01
C LEU A 101 -18.08 8.53 -0.51
N LYS A 102 -17.03 8.86 -1.28
CA LYS A 102 -17.08 8.96 -2.74
C LYS A 102 -17.62 7.70 -3.42
N LEU A 103 -17.10 6.54 -3.00
CA LEU A 103 -17.55 5.24 -3.52
C LEU A 103 -19.01 4.97 -3.16
N SER A 104 -19.44 5.29 -1.94
CA SER A 104 -20.81 5.04 -1.49
C SER A 104 -21.86 5.99 -2.09
N THR A 105 -21.47 7.22 -2.42
CA THR A 105 -22.35 8.22 -3.04
C THR A 105 -22.37 8.14 -4.56
N GLY A 106 -21.48 7.34 -5.15
CA GLY A 106 -21.36 7.20 -6.60
C GLY A 106 -20.84 8.48 -7.27
N GLU A 107 -19.94 9.22 -6.60
CA GLU A 107 -19.32 10.41 -7.18
C GLU A 107 -18.58 10.08 -8.49
N ASP A 108 -18.60 10.99 -9.45
CA ASP A 108 -18.05 10.79 -10.79
C ASP A 108 -16.51 10.88 -10.80
N PHE A 109 -15.84 9.74 -10.65
CA PHE A 109 -14.41 9.53 -10.84
C PHE A 109 -14.13 8.15 -11.45
N ASP A 110 -12.92 7.94 -11.97
CA ASP A 110 -12.60 6.75 -12.75
C ASP A 110 -11.67 5.79 -12.02
N MET A 111 -10.55 6.29 -11.52
CA MET A 111 -9.49 5.48 -10.93
C MET A 111 -9.24 5.91 -9.49
N PHE A 112 -8.87 4.96 -8.63
CA PHE A 112 -8.42 5.25 -7.29
C PHE A 112 -7.34 4.27 -6.82
N HIS A 113 -6.53 4.73 -5.87
CA HIS A 113 -5.44 3.93 -5.33
C HIS A 113 -5.92 2.93 -4.27
N VAL A 114 -5.43 1.70 -4.30
CA VAL A 114 -5.71 0.65 -3.30
C VAL A 114 -4.39 0.19 -2.68
N MET A 115 -4.34 0.22 -1.35
CA MET A 115 -3.24 -0.29 -0.53
C MET A 115 -3.70 -1.57 0.14
N ASN A 116 -3.25 -2.72 -0.37
CA ASN A 116 -3.71 -4.03 0.09
C ASN A 116 -3.34 -4.34 1.56
N ASP A 117 -2.35 -3.63 2.10
CA ASP A 117 -1.94 -3.65 3.50
C ASP A 117 -2.72 -2.68 4.40
N TRP A 118 -3.62 -1.86 3.85
CA TRP A 118 -4.51 -0.98 4.61
C TRP A 118 -5.97 -1.40 4.46
N ILE A 119 -6.53 -1.34 3.24
CA ILE A 119 -7.85 -1.87 2.91
C ILE A 119 -7.70 -2.70 1.65
N SER A 120 -7.94 -4.00 1.78
CA SER A 120 -7.70 -4.95 0.69
C SER A 120 -8.59 -4.68 -0.53
N LEU A 121 -8.07 -5.02 -1.72
CA LEU A 121 -8.84 -5.02 -2.96
C LEU A 121 -10.09 -5.92 -2.86
N ALA A 122 -10.01 -7.05 -2.14
CA ALA A 122 -11.15 -7.93 -1.91
C ALA A 122 -12.30 -7.22 -1.16
N ASN A 123 -11.99 -6.33 -0.22
CA ASN A 123 -13.00 -5.53 0.48
C ASN A 123 -13.75 -4.60 -0.50
N TYR A 124 -13.04 -3.99 -1.44
CA TYR A 124 -13.66 -3.16 -2.48
C TYR A 124 -14.47 -4.01 -3.48
N ILE A 125 -13.98 -5.20 -3.86
CA ILE A 125 -14.71 -6.14 -4.72
C ILE A 125 -16.01 -6.61 -4.04
N GLY A 126 -15.94 -7.05 -2.78
CA GLY A 126 -17.09 -7.60 -2.04
C GLY A 126 -18.24 -6.61 -1.87
N ARG A 127 -17.93 -5.31 -1.81
CA ARG A 127 -18.92 -4.23 -1.74
C ARG A 127 -19.34 -3.68 -3.10
N GLY A 128 -18.85 -4.25 -4.20
CA GLY A 128 -19.15 -3.82 -5.56
C GLY A 128 -18.60 -2.44 -5.92
N ALA A 129 -17.51 -2.01 -5.27
CA ALA A 129 -16.92 -0.68 -5.45
C ALA A 129 -15.96 -0.59 -6.65
N VAL A 130 -15.55 -1.73 -7.22
CA VAL A 130 -14.60 -1.82 -8.34
C VAL A 130 -15.18 -2.59 -9.52
N LYS A 131 -14.75 -2.23 -10.73
CA LYS A 131 -15.15 -2.88 -11.98
C LYS A 131 -14.12 -3.93 -12.42
N ASP A 132 -14.59 -4.94 -13.14
CA ASP A 132 -13.70 -5.80 -13.93
C ASP A 132 -13.16 -5.01 -15.13
N VAL A 133 -11.85 -4.90 -15.23
CA VAL A 133 -11.11 -4.21 -16.29
C VAL A 133 -10.31 -5.17 -17.17
N GLY A 134 -10.53 -6.49 -17.02
CA GLY A 134 -9.89 -7.52 -17.84
C GLY A 134 -10.04 -7.29 -19.35
N PRO A 135 -11.25 -6.97 -19.88
CA PRO A 135 -11.45 -6.69 -21.29
C PRO A 135 -10.61 -5.50 -21.81
N GLU A 136 -10.56 -4.42 -21.04
CA GLU A 136 -9.79 -3.22 -21.37
C GLU A 136 -8.29 -3.50 -21.31
N VAL A 137 -7.82 -4.22 -20.29
CA VAL A 137 -6.41 -4.67 -20.19
C VAL A 137 -6.04 -5.59 -21.36
N ALA A 138 -6.94 -6.47 -21.80
CA ALA A 138 -6.70 -7.31 -22.97
C ALA A 138 -6.59 -6.49 -24.26
N LYS A 139 -7.39 -5.43 -24.41
CA LYS A 139 -7.43 -4.60 -25.63
C LYS A 139 -6.34 -3.53 -25.68
N TYR A 140 -6.07 -2.86 -24.56
CA TYR A 140 -5.24 -1.66 -24.49
C TYR A 140 -4.00 -1.80 -23.60
N GLY A 141 -3.79 -2.95 -22.94
CA GLY A 141 -2.72 -3.15 -21.96
C GLY A 141 -1.51 -4.01 -22.38
N PRO A 142 -1.09 -4.13 -23.66
CA PRO A 142 0.03 -5.00 -24.01
C PRO A 142 1.36 -4.61 -23.35
N GLU A 143 1.65 -3.31 -23.18
CA GLU A 143 2.87 -2.86 -22.49
C GLU A 143 2.75 -3.07 -20.98
N LEU A 144 1.55 -2.96 -20.40
CA LEU A 144 1.31 -3.34 -19.00
C LEU A 144 1.66 -4.81 -18.75
N LYS A 145 1.15 -5.72 -19.60
CA LYS A 145 1.41 -7.17 -19.50
C LYS A 145 2.88 -7.51 -19.67
N LYS A 146 3.61 -6.75 -20.49
CA LYS A 146 5.05 -6.91 -20.68
C LYS A 146 5.89 -6.36 -19.52
N ALA A 147 5.43 -5.27 -18.89
CA ALA A 147 6.18 -4.59 -17.83
C ALA A 147 5.91 -5.15 -16.43
N ILE A 148 4.78 -5.83 -16.22
CA ILE A 148 4.37 -6.39 -14.93
C ILE A 148 4.41 -7.93 -15.02
N PRO A 149 5.17 -8.63 -14.15
CA PRO A 149 5.20 -10.09 -14.12
C PRO A 149 3.84 -10.72 -13.79
N ASP A 150 3.56 -11.90 -14.33
CA ASP A 150 2.30 -12.65 -14.10
C ASP A 150 2.03 -12.90 -12.61
N SER A 151 3.08 -13.13 -11.81
CA SER A 151 2.95 -13.30 -10.37
C SER A 151 2.31 -12.07 -9.71
N VAL A 152 2.62 -10.87 -10.18
CA VAL A 152 2.06 -9.61 -9.66
C VAL A 152 0.62 -9.42 -10.14
N TRP A 153 0.32 -9.75 -11.40
CA TRP A 153 -1.05 -9.76 -11.92
C TRP A 153 -2.00 -10.68 -11.16
N SER A 154 -1.50 -11.82 -10.69
CA SER A 154 -2.31 -12.76 -9.91
C SER A 154 -2.87 -12.15 -8.61
N GLY A 155 -2.21 -11.12 -8.07
CA GLY A 155 -2.64 -10.38 -6.88
C GLY A 155 -3.82 -9.42 -7.10
N VAL A 156 -4.28 -9.24 -8.34
CA VAL A 156 -5.45 -8.39 -8.67
C VAL A 156 -6.57 -9.16 -9.38
N GLN A 157 -6.42 -10.48 -9.48
CA GLN A 157 -7.34 -11.35 -10.18
C GLN A 157 -8.18 -12.19 -9.21
N LYS A 158 -9.48 -12.26 -9.47
CA LYS A 158 -10.42 -13.10 -8.73
C LYS A 158 -11.49 -13.63 -9.69
N ASP A 159 -11.73 -14.94 -9.64
CA ASP A 159 -12.75 -15.64 -10.45
C ASP A 159 -12.65 -15.32 -11.96
N GLY A 160 -11.43 -15.26 -12.50
CA GLY A 160 -11.14 -14.98 -13.91
C GLY A 160 -11.26 -13.51 -14.33
N LYS A 161 -11.60 -12.60 -13.40
CA LYS A 161 -11.74 -11.16 -13.61
C LYS A 161 -10.52 -10.41 -13.08
N THR A 162 -10.26 -9.21 -13.61
CA THR A 162 -9.14 -8.34 -13.20
C THR A 162 -9.70 -7.05 -12.60
N PHE A 163 -9.38 -6.74 -11.33
CA PHE A 163 -10.02 -5.63 -10.60
C PHE A 163 -9.14 -4.38 -10.42
N GLY A 164 -8.08 -4.27 -11.22
CA GLY A 164 -7.19 -3.11 -11.24
C GLY A 164 -5.87 -3.42 -11.94
N ILE A 165 -5.00 -2.42 -12.02
CA ILE A 165 -3.64 -2.54 -12.56
C ILE A 165 -2.68 -2.52 -11.37
N PRO A 166 -1.94 -3.59 -11.09
CA PRO A 166 -1.04 -3.63 -9.95
C PRO A 166 0.23 -2.83 -10.23
N SER A 167 0.83 -2.32 -9.16
CA SER A 167 2.08 -1.60 -9.19
C SER A 167 3.22 -2.54 -8.86
N TYR A 168 4.24 -2.60 -9.72
CA TYR A 168 5.41 -3.45 -9.54
C TYR A 168 6.60 -2.61 -9.10
N TRP A 169 6.48 -1.97 -7.93
CA TRP A 169 7.39 -0.90 -7.50
C TRP A 169 8.52 -1.36 -6.55
N TYR A 170 8.43 -2.59 -6.02
CA TYR A 170 9.44 -3.17 -5.15
C TYR A 170 9.46 -4.70 -5.20
N GLU A 171 10.51 -5.30 -4.65
CA GLU A 171 10.67 -6.72 -4.36
C GLU A 171 10.17 -7.05 -2.94
N PRO A 172 9.00 -7.70 -2.77
CA PRO A 172 8.43 -8.01 -1.47
C PRO A 172 9.24 -9.00 -0.64
N ALA A 173 10.16 -9.76 -1.25
CA ALA A 173 11.04 -10.67 -0.50
C ALA A 173 12.05 -9.95 0.40
N VAL A 174 12.20 -8.63 0.25
CA VAL A 174 12.97 -7.78 1.17
C VAL A 174 12.27 -7.66 2.53
N ASP A 175 10.95 -7.83 2.59
CA ASP A 175 10.19 -7.89 3.83
C ASP A 175 10.76 -8.99 4.76
N GLY A 176 10.76 -8.73 6.06
CA GLY A 176 11.44 -9.55 7.08
C GLY A 176 12.95 -9.32 7.20
N SER A 177 13.50 -8.31 6.53
CA SER A 177 14.87 -7.83 6.74
C SER A 177 14.93 -6.66 7.71
N PHE A 178 16.09 -6.44 8.32
CA PHE A 178 16.37 -5.24 9.11
C PHE A 178 17.70 -4.62 8.68
N THR A 179 17.82 -3.31 8.79
CA THR A 179 19.06 -2.58 8.54
C THR A 179 19.80 -2.37 9.86
N ALA A 180 21.06 -2.78 9.92
CA ALA A 180 21.94 -2.57 11.06
C ALA A 180 22.77 -1.30 10.88
N ASN A 181 22.79 -0.43 11.89
CA ASN A 181 23.71 0.71 11.97
C ASN A 181 25.04 0.26 12.58
N ARG A 182 26.00 -0.07 11.72
CA ARG A 182 27.32 -0.59 12.09
C ARG A 182 28.15 0.44 12.84
N ILE A 183 27.93 1.74 12.64
CA ILE A 183 28.64 2.79 13.39
C ILE A 183 28.32 2.67 14.88
N LEU A 184 27.03 2.64 15.23
CA LEU A 184 26.60 2.51 16.63
C LEU A 184 26.99 1.16 17.22
N LEU A 185 26.85 0.07 16.45
CA LEU A 185 27.24 -1.26 16.91
C LEU A 185 28.75 -1.34 17.20
N ASN A 186 29.60 -0.83 16.31
CA ASN A 186 31.05 -0.83 16.49
C ASN A 186 31.47 0.05 17.68
N GLN A 187 30.83 1.21 17.89
CA GLN A 187 31.04 2.07 19.07
C GLN A 187 30.73 1.32 20.38
N ALA A 188 29.76 0.42 20.35
CA ALA A 188 29.37 -0.44 21.47
C ALA A 188 30.17 -1.75 21.57
N GLY A 189 31.20 -1.93 20.74
CA GLY A 189 32.02 -3.16 20.70
C GLY A 189 31.28 -4.38 20.14
N VAL A 190 30.21 -4.18 19.36
CA VAL A 190 29.44 -5.24 18.70
C VAL A 190 29.91 -5.35 17.24
N THR A 191 30.84 -6.28 16.99
CA THR A 191 31.44 -6.47 15.66
C THR A 191 30.62 -7.38 14.76
N ASP A 192 29.87 -8.33 15.30
CA ASP A 192 29.00 -9.21 14.51
C ASP A 192 27.57 -8.68 14.49
N VAL A 193 26.92 -8.74 13.33
CA VAL A 193 25.49 -8.43 13.27
C VAL A 193 24.70 -9.59 13.89
N PRO A 194 23.74 -9.32 14.79
CA PRO A 194 22.85 -10.33 15.34
C PRO A 194 22.14 -11.20 14.30
N LYS A 195 22.08 -12.50 14.56
CA LYS A 195 21.34 -13.49 13.78
C LYS A 195 20.11 -14.01 14.52
N THR A 196 20.05 -13.80 15.84
CA THR A 196 18.95 -14.18 16.73
C THR A 196 18.31 -12.97 17.41
N GLN A 197 17.12 -13.16 17.98
CA GLN A 197 16.40 -12.11 18.71
C GLN A 197 17.15 -11.72 20.00
N GLU A 198 17.75 -12.70 20.67
CA GLU A 198 18.52 -12.53 21.91
C GLU A 198 19.79 -11.71 21.65
N GLU A 199 20.54 -12.04 20.59
CA GLU A 199 21.70 -11.25 20.16
C GLU A 199 21.30 -9.82 19.78
N MET A 200 20.13 -9.64 19.15
CA MET A 200 19.62 -8.31 18.78
C MET A 200 19.33 -7.47 20.02
N LEU A 201 18.63 -8.02 21.01
CA LEU A 201 18.38 -7.34 22.28
C LEU A 201 19.68 -7.00 23.01
N ALA A 202 20.61 -7.96 23.09
CA ALA A 202 21.91 -7.74 23.73
C ALA A 202 22.74 -6.66 23.03
N ALA A 203 22.71 -6.61 21.70
CA ALA A 203 23.34 -5.55 20.93
C ALA A 203 22.68 -4.19 21.15
N MET A 204 21.34 -4.13 21.19
CA MET A 204 20.58 -2.91 21.51
C MET A 204 20.92 -2.37 22.91
N GLU A 205 21.06 -3.25 23.91
CA GLU A 205 21.47 -2.87 25.27
C GLU A 205 22.89 -2.28 25.29
N LYS A 206 23.85 -2.94 24.62
CA LYS A 206 25.22 -2.44 24.52
C LYS A 206 25.25 -1.07 23.85
N VAL A 207 24.52 -0.90 22.75
CA VAL A 207 24.39 0.41 22.09
C VAL A 207 23.78 1.42 23.04
N MET A 208 22.64 1.14 23.66
CA MET A 208 21.97 2.08 24.58
C MET A 208 22.85 2.51 25.77
N ALA A 209 23.80 1.66 26.19
CA ALA A 209 24.73 1.92 27.28
C ALA A 209 25.92 2.83 26.89
N THR A 210 26.21 3.02 25.60
CA THR A 210 27.25 3.98 25.17
C THR A 210 26.74 5.42 25.26
N ASP A 211 27.66 6.39 25.25
CA ASP A 211 27.28 7.81 25.23
C ASP A 211 26.76 8.22 23.85
N HIS A 212 25.52 8.73 23.82
CA HIS A 212 24.83 9.26 22.63
C HIS A 212 24.45 10.74 22.80
N GLY A 213 24.97 11.40 23.83
CA GLY A 213 24.55 12.74 24.23
C GLY A 213 23.05 12.79 24.54
N ALA A 214 22.35 13.76 23.95
CA ALA A 214 20.91 13.93 24.12
C ALA A 214 20.07 12.90 23.32
N SER A 215 20.68 12.19 22.38
CA SER A 215 19.98 11.23 21.53
C SER A 215 19.78 9.90 22.26
N LYS A 216 18.70 9.20 21.93
CA LYS A 216 18.44 7.84 22.40
C LYS A 216 18.19 6.94 21.19
N PRO A 217 19.11 6.02 20.87
CA PRO A 217 18.98 5.15 19.71
C PRO A 217 18.00 4.02 20.02
N TYR A 218 16.72 4.35 20.13
CA TYR A 218 15.67 3.36 20.31
C TYR A 218 15.52 2.52 19.04
N LEU A 219 14.96 1.31 19.16
CA LEU A 219 14.38 0.61 18.02
C LEU A 219 13.13 1.39 17.56
N PRO A 220 13.12 1.96 16.34
CA PRO A 220 11.98 2.68 15.83
C PRO A 220 10.87 1.70 15.45
N ILE A 221 9.64 1.97 15.90
CA ILE A 221 8.43 1.24 15.51
C ILE A 221 7.60 2.20 14.66
N ARG A 222 7.47 1.92 13.35
CA ARG A 222 6.76 2.81 12.41
C ARG A 222 5.29 2.98 12.85
N GLY A 223 4.88 4.23 13.03
CA GLY A 223 3.66 4.69 13.71
C GLY A 223 2.45 4.83 12.80
N GLY A 224 1.66 3.76 12.74
CA GLY A 224 0.37 3.66 12.05
C GLY A 224 0.12 2.22 11.56
N LEU A 225 1.21 1.54 11.25
CA LEU A 225 1.28 0.14 10.84
C LEU A 225 2.04 -0.64 11.92
N ARG A 226 1.44 -0.73 13.12
CA ARG A 226 1.88 -1.71 14.13
C ARG A 226 1.42 -3.09 13.69
N ASP A 227 2.06 -3.59 12.65
CA ASP A 227 1.83 -4.91 12.09
C ASP A 227 2.68 -5.95 12.82
N ALA A 228 2.29 -7.21 12.65
CA ALA A 228 3.08 -8.34 13.14
C ALA A 228 4.49 -8.28 12.52
N SER A 229 5.53 -8.50 13.32
CA SER A 229 6.90 -8.23 12.91
C SER A 229 7.45 -9.36 12.04
N ASP A 230 7.39 -9.16 10.72
CA ASP A 230 7.99 -10.04 9.72
C ASP A 230 9.49 -10.35 9.98
N VAL A 231 10.24 -9.41 10.55
CA VAL A 231 11.64 -9.60 11.00
C VAL A 231 11.72 -10.67 12.09
N LEU A 232 10.90 -10.57 13.14
CA LEU A 232 10.88 -11.52 14.25
C LEU A 232 10.34 -12.88 13.82
N HIS A 233 9.34 -12.92 12.94
CA HIS A 233 8.73 -14.17 12.47
C HIS A 233 9.75 -15.15 11.86
N ARG A 234 10.80 -14.64 11.19
CA ARG A 234 11.89 -15.48 10.65
C ARG A 234 12.64 -16.26 11.74
N ALA A 235 12.61 -15.79 12.99
CA ALA A 235 13.20 -16.49 14.12
C ALA A 235 12.48 -17.84 14.41
N TYR A 236 11.22 -17.99 14.04
CA TYR A 236 10.37 -19.10 14.50
C TYR A 236 10.36 -20.32 13.57
N ASP A 237 10.28 -21.52 14.15
CA ASP A 237 10.19 -22.78 13.40
C ASP A 237 8.90 -22.90 12.56
N SER A 238 7.87 -22.16 12.93
CA SER A 238 6.61 -22.06 12.18
C SER A 238 6.73 -21.23 10.90
N TYR A 239 7.84 -20.50 10.69
CA TYR A 239 8.07 -19.75 9.46
C TYR A 239 8.18 -20.69 8.23
N PRO A 240 7.55 -20.37 7.09
CA PRO A 240 6.76 -19.16 6.83
C PRO A 240 5.31 -19.25 7.32
N PHE A 241 4.77 -18.10 7.74
CA PHE A 241 3.35 -17.86 7.97
C PHE A 241 3.03 -16.40 7.63
N ALA A 242 1.75 -16.09 7.49
CA ALA A 242 1.29 -14.71 7.30
C ALA A 242 0.41 -14.28 8.48
N VAL A 243 0.45 -12.99 8.81
CA VAL A 243 -0.55 -12.34 9.66
C VAL A 243 -1.28 -11.32 8.80
N LYS A 244 -2.57 -11.55 8.55
CA LYS A 244 -3.41 -10.68 7.71
C LYS A 244 -4.32 -9.83 8.59
N ASP A 245 -4.43 -8.55 8.24
CA ASP A 245 -5.29 -7.56 8.91
C ASP A 245 -5.04 -7.44 10.43
N LYS A 246 -3.82 -7.75 10.88
CA LYS A 246 -3.39 -7.86 12.30
C LYS A 246 -4.16 -8.92 13.12
N ILE A 247 -5.02 -9.69 12.48
CA ILE A 247 -6.06 -10.52 13.12
C ILE A 247 -5.82 -11.99 12.87
N ALA A 248 -5.56 -12.37 11.62
CA ALA A 248 -5.57 -13.77 11.19
C ALA A 248 -4.16 -14.27 10.95
N PHE A 249 -3.71 -15.21 11.77
CA PHE A 249 -2.52 -16.00 11.53
C PHE A 249 -2.85 -17.14 10.55
N ILE A 250 -2.09 -17.26 9.47
CA ILE A 250 -2.23 -18.31 8.45
C ILE A 250 -0.93 -19.10 8.39
N ASP A 251 -0.95 -20.35 8.85
CA ASP A 251 0.22 -21.23 8.77
C ASP A 251 0.45 -21.78 7.35
N LYS A 252 1.60 -22.42 7.16
CA LYS A 252 1.99 -23.07 5.90
C LYS A 252 1.06 -24.20 5.44
N ASP A 253 0.25 -24.77 6.33
CA ASP A 253 -0.71 -25.83 6.01
C ASP A 253 -2.09 -25.25 5.63
N GLY A 254 -2.28 -23.94 5.82
CA GLY A 254 -3.50 -23.20 5.57
C GLY A 254 -4.54 -23.32 6.66
N LYS A 255 -4.10 -23.46 7.93
CA LYS A 255 -4.97 -23.27 9.08
C LYS A 255 -4.92 -21.81 9.52
N VAL A 256 -6.10 -21.28 9.83
CA VAL A 256 -6.26 -19.93 10.34
C VAL A 256 -6.49 -19.95 11.85
N LYS A 257 -5.80 -19.05 12.57
CA LYS A 257 -6.00 -18.81 14.00
C LYS A 257 -6.08 -17.31 14.27
N SER A 258 -6.69 -16.95 15.39
CA SER A 258 -6.56 -15.61 15.97
C SER A 258 -5.08 -15.35 16.30
N TRP A 259 -4.49 -14.30 15.70
CA TRP A 259 -3.08 -13.94 15.89
C TRP A 259 -2.74 -13.76 17.37
N ALA A 260 -3.57 -13.01 18.10
CA ALA A 260 -3.40 -12.75 19.53
C ALA A 260 -3.40 -14.01 20.42
N GLU A 261 -3.91 -15.14 19.92
CA GLU A 261 -3.96 -16.43 20.64
C GLU A 261 -2.80 -17.37 20.26
N THR A 262 -1.87 -16.93 19.41
CA THR A 262 -0.73 -17.76 18.96
C THR A 262 0.48 -17.66 19.88
N GLU A 263 1.31 -18.72 19.86
CA GLU A 263 2.61 -18.71 20.54
C GLU A 263 3.58 -17.71 19.92
N GLU A 264 3.46 -17.48 18.61
CA GLU A 264 4.22 -16.49 17.86
C GLU A 264 3.93 -15.06 18.36
N PHE A 265 2.66 -14.71 18.57
CA PHE A 265 2.29 -13.42 19.17
C PHE A 265 2.85 -13.27 20.58
N LYS A 266 2.82 -14.35 21.39
CA LYS A 266 3.44 -14.35 22.72
C LYS A 266 4.95 -14.09 22.64
N LYS A 267 5.65 -14.71 21.69
CA LYS A 267 7.10 -14.52 21.46
C LYS A 267 7.43 -13.09 21.02
N ASP A 268 6.67 -12.54 20.07
CA ASP A 268 6.82 -11.14 19.66
C ASP A 268 6.60 -10.19 20.85
N SER A 269 5.51 -10.41 21.60
CA SER A 269 5.20 -9.61 22.79
C SER A 269 6.31 -9.71 23.85
N ALA A 270 6.94 -10.87 24.01
CA ALA A 270 8.07 -11.06 24.94
C ALA A 270 9.33 -10.31 24.51
N PHE A 271 9.63 -10.28 23.20
CA PHE A 271 10.71 -9.48 22.64
C PHE A 271 10.48 -7.99 22.92
N PHE A 272 9.31 -7.47 22.57
CA PHE A 272 8.98 -6.06 22.78
C PHE A 272 8.84 -5.71 24.26
N ARG A 273 8.36 -6.63 25.11
CA ARG A 273 8.35 -6.46 26.57
C ARG A 273 9.76 -6.27 27.12
N THR A 274 10.69 -7.12 26.70
CA THR A 274 12.10 -7.01 27.11
C THR A 274 12.69 -5.70 26.62
N ALA A 275 12.46 -5.35 25.35
CA ALA A 275 12.92 -4.09 24.77
C ALA A 275 12.35 -2.87 25.53
N TYR A 276 11.06 -2.87 25.86
CA TYR A 276 10.40 -1.79 26.59
C TYR A 276 10.93 -1.66 28.03
N GLN A 277 11.00 -2.76 28.78
CA GLN A 277 11.50 -2.76 30.17
C GLN A 277 12.95 -2.28 30.27
N LYS A 278 13.77 -2.62 29.26
CA LYS A 278 15.16 -2.18 29.16
C LYS A 278 15.32 -0.80 28.50
N LYS A 279 14.21 -0.11 28.21
CA LYS A 279 14.18 1.22 27.56
C LYS A 279 14.92 1.25 26.22
N LEU A 280 14.80 0.17 25.45
CA LEU A 280 15.36 0.03 24.10
C LEU A 280 14.36 0.45 23.02
N THR A 281 13.08 0.57 23.37
CA THR A 281 12.05 1.26 22.59
C THR A 281 11.70 2.59 23.26
N ASN A 282 11.06 3.50 22.53
CA ASN A 282 10.63 4.78 23.08
C ASN A 282 9.64 4.56 24.24
N PRO A 283 9.87 5.10 25.46
CA PRO A 283 8.93 4.97 26.58
C PRO A 283 7.50 5.43 26.28
N ASP A 284 7.35 6.39 25.36
CA ASP A 284 6.08 6.95 24.88
C ASP A 284 5.56 6.24 23.61
N ILE A 285 5.95 4.98 23.37
CA ILE A 285 5.61 4.19 22.17
C ILE A 285 4.12 4.20 21.79
N LEU A 286 3.21 4.35 22.76
CA LEU A 286 1.77 4.40 22.50
C LEU A 286 1.30 5.70 21.84
N VAL A 287 2.03 6.80 22.03
CA VAL A 287 1.61 8.16 21.65
C VAL A 287 2.65 8.93 20.83
N VAL A 288 3.81 8.32 20.56
CA VAL A 288 4.83 8.90 19.68
C VAL A 288 4.25 9.17 18.28
N LYS A 289 4.52 10.36 17.74
CA LYS A 289 4.02 10.77 16.43
C LYS A 289 4.88 10.21 15.31
N GLN A 290 4.27 9.96 14.15
CA GLN A 290 4.97 9.45 12.95
C GLN A 290 6.14 10.35 12.54
N GLU A 291 5.97 11.67 12.59
CA GLU A 291 7.02 12.65 12.28
C GLU A 291 8.28 12.50 13.16
N GLN A 292 8.10 12.10 14.44
CA GLN A 292 9.22 11.87 15.36
C GLN A 292 9.96 10.58 14.99
N ILE A 293 9.22 9.55 14.61
CA ILE A 293 9.78 8.28 14.13
C ILE A 293 10.52 8.49 12.81
N ASP A 294 9.92 9.22 11.86
CA ASP A 294 10.55 9.55 10.58
C ASP A 294 11.84 10.34 10.77
N LYS A 295 11.83 11.32 11.68
CA LYS A 295 13.05 12.06 12.05
C LYS A 295 14.13 11.13 12.60
N GLN A 296 13.78 10.22 13.50
CA GLN A 296 14.73 9.24 14.06
C GLN A 296 15.32 8.35 12.94
N ILE A 297 14.46 7.85 12.04
CA ILE A 297 14.86 6.98 10.93
C ILE A 297 15.75 7.73 9.94
N ASN A 298 15.35 8.93 9.51
CA ASN A 298 16.08 9.72 8.53
C ASN A 298 17.45 10.18 9.06
N SER A 299 17.55 10.48 10.36
CA SER A 299 18.83 10.81 11.01
C SER A 299 19.68 9.60 11.38
N ALA A 300 19.22 8.37 11.09
CA ALA A 300 19.90 7.11 11.43
C ALA A 300 20.18 6.88 12.92
N ILE A 301 19.34 7.44 13.81
CA ILE A 301 19.51 7.32 15.27
C ILE A 301 18.79 6.06 15.77
N TYR A 302 19.33 4.90 15.39
CA TYR A 302 18.84 3.57 15.79
C TYR A 302 19.95 2.54 15.64
N PRO A 303 20.01 1.49 16.48
CA PRO A 303 20.92 0.36 16.27
C PRO A 303 20.45 -0.51 15.10
N PHE A 304 19.14 -0.71 15.01
CA PHE A 304 18.47 -1.51 13.98
C PHE A 304 17.21 -0.78 13.51
N LEU A 305 16.90 -0.92 12.23
CA LEU A 305 15.64 -0.50 11.62
C LEU A 305 14.99 -1.73 11.00
N PHE A 306 13.76 -2.06 11.39
CA PHE A 306 13.01 -3.12 10.70
C PHE A 306 12.59 -2.60 9.32
N GLY A 307 13.04 -3.29 8.27
CA GLY A 307 13.02 -2.84 6.89
C GLY A 307 14.27 -2.06 6.46
N THR A 308 14.09 -1.20 5.46
CA THR A 308 15.16 -0.41 4.85
C THR A 308 15.05 1.08 5.23
N PRO A 309 16.19 1.80 5.34
CA PRO A 309 16.20 3.25 5.47
C PRO A 309 15.79 3.92 4.16
N ASN A 310 15.54 5.24 4.16
CA ASN A 310 15.24 5.97 2.92
C ASN A 310 16.54 6.36 2.18
N ASN A 311 17.03 7.58 2.38
CA ASN A 311 18.27 8.09 1.76
C ASN A 311 19.26 8.58 2.82
N VAL A 312 20.51 8.82 2.41
CA VAL A 312 21.60 9.22 3.32
C VAL A 312 21.65 10.72 3.63
N ASN A 313 20.77 11.56 3.08
CA ASN A 313 20.95 13.02 3.15
C ASN A 313 20.92 13.55 4.59
N GLU A 314 19.93 13.13 5.38
CA GLU A 314 19.89 13.47 6.81
C GLU A 314 20.89 12.64 7.62
N MET A 315 21.18 11.40 7.21
CA MET A 315 22.18 10.55 7.88
C MET A 315 23.58 11.15 7.85
N LYS A 316 23.99 11.76 6.72
CA LYS A 316 25.28 12.45 6.57
C LYS A 316 25.43 13.65 7.51
N LYS A 317 24.34 14.25 7.99
CA LYS A 317 24.41 15.31 9.02
C LYS A 317 24.73 14.72 10.39
N THR A 318 24.20 13.54 10.70
CA THR A 318 24.52 12.79 11.92
C THR A 318 25.91 12.16 11.85
N TYR A 319 26.27 11.59 10.70
CA TYR A 319 27.47 10.81 10.47
C TYR A 319 28.20 11.31 9.19
N PRO A 320 28.96 12.42 9.27
CA PRO A 320 29.58 13.03 8.09
C PRO A 320 30.54 12.13 7.31
N ASN A 321 31.13 11.14 7.99
CA ASN A 321 32.10 10.19 7.42
C ASN A 321 31.50 8.81 7.14
N MET A 322 30.16 8.68 7.17
CA MET A 322 29.51 7.39 6.93
C MET A 322 29.84 6.85 5.54
N LYS A 323 29.93 5.53 5.46
CA LYS A 323 30.02 4.76 4.23
C LYS A 323 28.71 3.98 4.03
N ASP A 324 28.49 3.51 2.80
CA ASP A 324 27.31 2.71 2.50
C ASP A 324 27.30 1.40 3.31
N GLU A 325 28.49 0.78 3.46
CA GLU A 325 28.69 -0.44 4.25
C GLU A 325 28.45 -0.26 5.76
N ASP A 326 28.33 0.97 6.25
CA ASP A 326 27.98 1.22 7.64
C ASP A 326 26.49 0.93 7.93
N PHE A 327 25.67 0.77 6.90
CA PHE A 327 24.24 0.50 7.01
C PHE A 327 23.86 -0.74 6.20
N THR A 328 24.01 -1.91 6.81
CA THR A 328 23.86 -3.19 6.10
C THR A 328 22.46 -3.78 6.29
N LEU A 329 21.85 -4.26 5.20
CA LEU A 329 20.60 -5.03 5.24
C LEU A 329 20.87 -6.49 5.64
N GLN A 330 20.13 -6.98 6.62
CA GLN A 330 20.40 -8.23 7.32
C GLN A 330 19.07 -8.95 7.63
N ARG A 331 19.15 -10.24 7.98
CA ARG A 331 17.98 -11.05 8.36
C ARG A 331 18.30 -11.89 9.59
N LEU A 332 17.31 -12.05 10.45
CA LEU A 332 17.36 -13.10 11.47
C LEU A 332 17.24 -14.46 10.75
N ASN A 333 17.98 -15.45 11.25
CA ASN A 333 18.10 -16.78 10.64
C ASN A 333 18.36 -16.70 9.12
N PRO A 334 19.55 -16.26 8.68
CA PRO A 334 19.85 -15.99 7.28
C PRO A 334 19.74 -17.23 6.37
N ASP A 335 19.86 -18.43 6.92
CA ASP A 335 19.76 -19.69 6.15
C ASP A 335 18.32 -20.04 5.75
N LYS A 336 17.31 -19.39 6.34
CA LYS A 336 15.91 -19.62 5.95
C LYS A 336 15.60 -18.96 4.60
N PRO A 337 14.80 -19.59 3.72
CA PRO A 337 14.44 -19.02 2.43
C PRO A 337 13.69 -17.68 2.58
N HIS A 338 13.72 -16.86 1.53
CA HIS A 338 12.93 -15.64 1.43
C HIS A 338 11.54 -15.96 0.88
N TYR A 339 10.53 -15.24 1.38
CA TYR A 339 9.16 -15.38 0.92
C TYR A 339 8.57 -14.00 0.58
N ARG A 340 7.92 -13.91 -0.58
CA ARG A 340 6.97 -12.86 -0.90
C ARG A 340 5.65 -13.16 -0.20
N MET A 341 5.26 -12.30 0.74
CA MET A 341 4.00 -12.41 1.49
C MET A 341 2.83 -11.68 0.81
N PHE A 342 3.13 -10.90 -0.22
CA PHE A 342 2.20 -10.24 -1.12
C PHE A 342 2.81 -10.24 -2.53
N ASN A 343 2.03 -10.48 -3.58
CA ASN A 343 2.51 -10.25 -4.95
C ASN A 343 2.14 -8.86 -5.47
N ALA A 344 0.95 -8.34 -5.12
CA ALA A 344 0.53 -6.98 -5.43
C ALA A 344 0.16 -6.25 -4.15
N LYS A 345 1.06 -5.41 -3.64
CA LYS A 345 0.78 -4.59 -2.45
C LYS A 345 -0.05 -3.35 -2.77
N ASN A 346 0.12 -2.80 -3.97
CA ASN A 346 -0.48 -1.55 -4.41
C ASN A 346 -1.14 -1.73 -5.76
N VAL A 347 -2.35 -1.19 -5.91
CA VAL A 347 -3.22 -1.43 -7.08
C VAL A 347 -3.92 -0.14 -7.47
N ASN A 348 -3.94 0.16 -8.76
CA ASN A 348 -4.77 1.21 -9.35
C ASN A 348 -6.09 0.59 -9.78
N ALA A 349 -7.12 0.74 -8.95
CA ALA A 349 -8.45 0.17 -9.19
C ALA A 349 -9.32 1.14 -10.00
N VAL A 350 -10.23 0.58 -10.80
CA VAL A 350 -11.24 1.37 -11.53
C VAL A 350 -12.57 1.29 -10.79
N ALA A 351 -13.14 2.45 -10.48
CA ALA A 351 -14.39 2.56 -9.76
C ALA A 351 -15.54 1.90 -10.53
N ALA A 352 -16.45 1.24 -9.81
CA ALA A 352 -17.58 0.54 -10.42
C ALA A 352 -18.48 1.44 -11.28
N ASN A 353 -18.59 2.72 -10.91
CA ASN A 353 -19.35 3.74 -11.61
C ASN A 353 -18.56 4.52 -12.68
N SER A 354 -17.29 4.17 -12.93
CA SER A 354 -16.50 4.81 -14.00
C SER A 354 -17.18 4.65 -15.35
N LYS A 355 -17.27 5.77 -16.08
CA LYS A 355 -17.76 5.83 -17.46
C LYS A 355 -16.64 5.58 -18.48
N HIS A 356 -15.38 5.57 -18.03
CA HIS A 356 -14.19 5.56 -18.88
C HIS A 356 -13.13 4.55 -18.42
N PRO A 357 -13.48 3.26 -18.19
CA PRO A 357 -12.52 2.25 -17.76
C PRO A 357 -11.34 2.08 -18.75
N GLU A 358 -11.59 2.27 -20.04
CA GLU A 358 -10.56 2.21 -21.08
C GLU A 358 -9.51 3.31 -20.94
N ALA A 359 -9.90 4.51 -20.49
CA ALA A 359 -8.99 5.63 -20.34
C ALA A 359 -7.95 5.36 -19.24
N ALA A 360 -8.35 4.68 -18.17
CA ALA A 360 -7.45 4.27 -17.09
C ALA A 360 -6.37 3.30 -17.59
N VAL A 361 -6.80 2.26 -18.34
CA VAL A 361 -5.88 1.26 -18.91
C VAL A 361 -4.98 1.89 -19.97
N GLN A 362 -5.52 2.71 -20.87
CA GLN A 362 -4.75 3.39 -21.91
C GLN A 362 -3.68 4.31 -21.31
N PHE A 363 -4.04 5.08 -20.29
CA PHE A 363 -3.10 5.96 -19.59
C PHE A 363 -1.97 5.17 -18.93
N LEU A 364 -2.28 4.14 -18.14
CA LEU A 364 -1.25 3.33 -17.49
C LEU A 364 -0.42 2.53 -18.49
N ASN A 365 -1.01 2.05 -19.58
CA ASN A 365 -0.26 1.39 -20.65
C ASN A 365 0.73 2.37 -21.31
N TRP A 366 0.29 3.57 -21.64
CA TRP A 366 1.14 4.65 -22.18
C TRP A 366 2.31 4.98 -21.26
N LEU A 367 2.04 5.05 -19.95
CA LEU A 367 3.04 5.33 -18.93
C LEU A 367 4.19 4.31 -18.98
N TYR A 368 3.88 3.04 -19.22
CA TYR A 368 4.87 1.95 -19.27
C TYR A 368 5.40 1.63 -20.66
N THR A 369 5.05 2.41 -21.68
CA THR A 369 5.57 2.24 -23.04
C THR A 369 7.04 2.68 -23.14
N SER A 370 7.47 3.69 -22.39
CA SER A 370 8.84 4.22 -22.48
C SER A 370 9.33 4.85 -21.17
N GLN A 371 10.66 4.92 -21.00
CA GLN A 371 11.29 5.65 -19.90
C GLN A 371 10.92 7.13 -19.90
N GLU A 372 10.75 7.74 -21.08
CA GLU A 372 10.41 9.16 -21.20
C GLU A 372 9.00 9.46 -20.66
N ASN A 373 8.01 8.63 -21.02
CA ASN A 373 6.64 8.78 -20.51
C ASN A 373 6.59 8.55 -18.99
N TYR A 374 7.32 7.54 -18.53
CA TYR A 374 7.46 7.26 -17.09
C TYR A 374 8.09 8.44 -16.36
N ASP A 375 9.23 8.94 -16.82
CA ASP A 375 9.93 10.07 -16.21
C ASP A 375 9.05 11.32 -16.19
N LEU A 376 8.33 11.60 -17.29
CA LEU A 376 7.46 12.77 -17.40
C LEU A 376 6.35 12.75 -16.35
N PHE A 377 5.70 11.60 -16.19
CA PHE A 377 4.61 11.49 -15.22
C PHE A 377 5.09 11.31 -13.79
N MET A 378 6.19 10.59 -13.57
CA MET A 378 6.65 10.25 -12.22
C MET A 378 7.49 11.35 -11.59
N TYR A 379 8.32 11.99 -12.40
CA TYR A 379 9.36 12.93 -11.95
C TYR A 379 9.19 14.34 -12.52
N GLY A 380 8.43 14.50 -13.61
CA GLY A 380 8.02 15.78 -14.16
C GLY A 380 8.84 16.23 -15.38
N ILE A 381 9.16 17.51 -15.45
CA ILE A 381 9.94 18.12 -16.53
C ILE A 381 11.43 18.20 -16.13
N GLU A 382 12.31 17.59 -16.93
CA GLU A 382 13.76 17.63 -16.71
C GLU A 382 14.28 19.08 -16.74
N GLY A 383 15.16 19.42 -15.80
CA GLY A 383 15.68 20.77 -15.59
C GLY A 383 14.75 21.71 -14.82
N LYS A 384 13.46 21.36 -14.67
CA LYS A 384 12.48 22.16 -13.91
C LYS A 384 12.07 21.50 -12.59
N THR A 385 11.89 20.19 -12.59
CA THR A 385 11.40 19.42 -11.43
C THR A 385 12.36 18.32 -10.98
N TYR A 386 13.19 17.81 -11.89
CA TYR A 386 14.25 16.86 -11.60
C TYR A 386 15.40 17.00 -12.61
N LYS A 387 16.53 16.34 -12.34
CA LYS A 387 17.63 16.13 -13.30
C LYS A 387 17.97 14.64 -13.35
N LYS A 388 18.36 14.16 -14.53
CA LYS A 388 18.92 12.80 -14.68
C LYS A 388 20.35 12.78 -14.15
N VAL A 389 20.73 11.70 -13.47
CA VAL A 389 22.09 11.49 -12.97
C VAL A 389 22.61 10.14 -13.46
N GLY A 390 23.50 10.15 -14.45
CA GLY A 390 23.90 8.93 -15.15
C GLY A 390 22.70 8.24 -15.81
N ASP A 391 22.78 6.93 -16.00
CA ASP A 391 21.77 6.18 -16.78
C ASP A 391 20.42 6.08 -16.05
N ARG A 392 20.47 5.65 -14.77
CA ARG A 392 19.28 5.35 -13.94
C ARG A 392 19.14 6.24 -12.70
N GLY A 393 20.01 7.21 -12.50
CA GLY A 393 19.94 8.10 -11.34
C GLY A 393 19.02 9.30 -11.54
N ILE A 394 18.58 9.87 -10.42
CA ILE A 394 17.73 11.06 -10.37
C ILE A 394 18.16 12.00 -9.25
N GLU A 395 18.06 13.30 -9.51
CA GLU A 395 18.11 14.36 -8.51
C GLU A 395 16.79 15.14 -8.58
N TYR A 396 16.03 15.18 -7.47
CA TYR A 396 14.81 15.97 -7.40
C TYR A 396 15.13 17.45 -7.15
N LEU A 397 14.54 18.33 -7.95
CA LEU A 397 14.62 19.77 -7.70
C LEU A 397 13.58 20.16 -6.67
N LYS A 398 14.02 20.98 -5.72
CA LYS A 398 13.23 21.39 -4.55
C LYS A 398 12.84 22.84 -4.62
N ASP A 399 11.86 23.21 -3.80
CA ASP A 399 11.51 24.60 -3.55
C ASP A 399 12.64 25.41 -2.93
N ALA A 400 12.43 26.72 -2.81
CA ALA A 400 13.46 27.66 -2.39
C ALA A 400 14.04 27.39 -0.99
N ASP A 401 13.28 26.73 -0.09
CA ASP A 401 13.78 26.35 1.24
C ASP A 401 14.46 24.97 1.25
N GLY A 402 14.51 24.30 0.11
CA GLY A 402 15.18 23.02 -0.09
C GLY A 402 14.51 21.84 0.61
N LYS A 403 13.26 21.97 1.06
CA LYS A 403 12.58 20.93 1.83
C LYS A 403 11.67 20.06 0.99
N THR A 404 10.94 20.66 0.05
CA THR A 404 9.89 19.97 -0.69
C THR A 404 10.30 19.79 -2.14
N ASN A 405 10.19 18.57 -2.66
CA ASN A 405 10.33 18.33 -4.10
C ASN A 405 9.28 19.15 -4.85
N LEU A 406 9.68 19.82 -5.94
CA LEU A 406 8.77 20.63 -6.75
C LEU A 406 7.68 19.76 -7.39
N TYR A 407 8.04 18.54 -7.76
CA TYR A 407 7.13 17.51 -8.22
C TYR A 407 7.66 16.12 -7.86
N LEU A 408 6.75 15.23 -7.46
CA LEU A 408 6.98 13.80 -7.35
C LEU A 408 5.61 13.09 -7.38
N GLN A 409 5.47 12.10 -8.24
CA GLN A 409 4.47 11.05 -8.05
C GLN A 409 5.16 9.88 -7.36
N GLU A 410 4.53 9.37 -6.32
CA GLU A 410 5.13 8.32 -5.49
C GLU A 410 5.20 6.98 -6.22
N ASP A 411 6.40 6.40 -6.31
CA ASP A 411 6.65 5.12 -6.97
C ASP A 411 5.86 3.97 -6.33
N TRP A 412 5.60 4.02 -5.02
CA TRP A 412 4.82 2.96 -4.36
C TRP A 412 3.36 2.88 -4.84
N MET A 413 2.81 3.97 -5.39
CA MET A 413 1.45 3.99 -5.88
C MET A 413 1.33 3.32 -7.25
N ILE A 414 2.16 3.71 -8.21
CA ILE A 414 2.01 3.33 -9.63
C ILE A 414 3.33 2.98 -10.31
N GLY A 415 4.41 2.82 -9.56
CA GLY A 415 5.75 2.64 -10.10
C GLY A 415 5.99 1.25 -10.65
N ASN A 416 7.05 1.13 -11.44
CA ASN A 416 7.50 -0.13 -12.02
C ASN A 416 9.03 -0.25 -11.96
N LEU A 417 9.55 -1.34 -11.37
CA LEU A 417 10.98 -1.61 -11.18
C LEU A 417 11.83 -1.41 -12.43
N LYS A 418 11.26 -1.70 -13.60
CA LYS A 418 11.94 -1.52 -14.88
C LYS A 418 12.31 -0.06 -15.15
N TYR A 419 11.45 0.87 -14.75
CA TYR A 419 11.54 2.29 -15.10
C TYR A 419 11.95 3.20 -13.94
N ILE A 420 11.84 2.75 -12.69
CA ILE A 420 12.21 3.54 -11.52
C ILE A 420 13.65 4.06 -11.65
N ARG A 421 13.81 5.37 -11.47
CA ARG A 421 15.11 6.02 -11.26
C ARG A 421 15.42 6.06 -9.77
N ILE A 422 16.69 5.88 -9.43
CA ILE A 422 17.14 5.75 -8.04
C ILE A 422 18.01 6.95 -7.67
N ASP A 423 17.68 7.66 -6.60
CA ASP A 423 18.54 8.73 -6.09
C ASP A 423 19.94 8.15 -5.79
N PRO A 424 21.04 8.72 -6.31
CA PRO A 424 22.40 8.27 -6.01
C PRO A 424 22.73 8.21 -4.51
N ASN A 425 22.03 9.00 -3.68
CA ASN A 425 22.11 8.99 -2.22
C ASN A 425 21.27 7.88 -1.56
N THR A 426 20.71 6.95 -2.32
CA THR A 426 20.01 5.78 -1.78
C THR A 426 21.04 4.76 -1.30
N LEU A 427 20.91 4.30 -0.04
CA LEU A 427 21.76 3.25 0.52
C LEU A 427 21.57 1.92 -0.24
N SER A 428 22.62 1.10 -0.33
CA SER A 428 22.49 -0.25 -0.90
C SER A 428 21.45 -1.10 -0.17
N ALA A 429 21.31 -0.91 1.15
CA ALA A 429 20.24 -1.54 1.93
C ALA A 429 18.83 -1.20 1.41
N ASN A 430 18.60 0.03 0.94
CA ASN A 430 17.33 0.42 0.34
C ASN A 430 17.21 0.00 -1.13
N LYS A 431 18.32 0.04 -1.89
CA LYS A 431 18.35 -0.40 -3.29
C LYS A 431 17.90 -1.85 -3.49
N ALA A 432 18.02 -2.69 -2.46
CA ALA A 432 17.50 -4.05 -2.47
C ALA A 432 15.99 -4.12 -2.78
N LEU A 433 15.20 -3.10 -2.42
CA LEU A 433 13.78 -3.01 -2.78
C LEU A 433 13.58 -2.97 -4.30
N PHE A 434 14.55 -2.47 -5.06
CA PHE A 434 14.43 -2.27 -6.50
C PHE A 434 15.09 -3.37 -7.33
N VAL A 435 15.51 -4.47 -6.68
CA VAL A 435 16.18 -5.61 -7.33
C VAL A 435 15.35 -6.85 -7.08
N ALA A 436 14.88 -7.47 -8.16
CA ALA A 436 14.13 -8.73 -8.07
C ALA A 436 15.01 -9.84 -7.48
N ASP A 437 14.45 -10.63 -6.56
CA ASP A 437 15.09 -11.81 -5.99
C ASP A 437 14.63 -13.07 -6.74
N PRO A 438 15.46 -13.66 -7.62
CA PRO A 438 15.07 -14.85 -8.38
C PRO A 438 14.93 -16.11 -7.50
N ASN A 439 15.47 -16.11 -6.28
CA ASN A 439 15.42 -17.24 -5.36
C ASN A 439 14.27 -17.13 -4.34
N ALA A 440 13.61 -15.98 -4.27
CA ALA A 440 12.48 -15.78 -3.37
C ALA A 440 11.29 -16.65 -3.77
N LYS A 441 10.72 -17.34 -2.79
CA LYS A 441 9.49 -18.12 -2.92
C LYS A 441 8.28 -17.20 -2.73
N THR A 442 7.11 -17.62 -3.19
CA THR A 442 5.85 -16.94 -2.88
C THR A 442 5.09 -17.76 -1.84
N PHE A 443 4.64 -17.12 -0.76
CA PHE A 443 3.78 -17.78 0.22
C PHE A 443 2.44 -18.10 -0.43
N PHE A 444 1.85 -19.28 -0.17
CA PHE A 444 0.66 -19.72 -0.92
C PHE A 444 -0.54 -18.78 -0.75
N ALA A 445 -0.61 -18.06 0.37
CA ALA A 445 -1.65 -17.07 0.66
C ALA A 445 -1.23 -15.62 0.31
N ALA A 446 -0.21 -15.43 -0.52
CA ALA A 446 0.27 -14.09 -0.90
C ALA A 446 -0.82 -13.26 -1.60
N ASP A 447 -1.66 -13.91 -2.41
CA ASP A 447 -2.80 -13.28 -3.10
C ASP A 447 -4.14 -13.56 -2.41
N PHE A 448 -4.11 -14.14 -1.21
CA PHE A 448 -5.31 -14.31 -0.43
C PHE A 448 -5.65 -12.98 0.24
N PHE A 449 -6.85 -12.48 -0.08
CA PHE A 449 -7.41 -11.27 0.48
C PHE A 449 -8.78 -11.58 1.07
N PHE A 450 -8.94 -11.27 2.35
CA PHE A 450 -10.17 -11.51 3.07
C PHE A 450 -11.26 -10.53 2.65
N ASP A 451 -12.47 -11.05 2.40
CA ASP A 451 -13.69 -10.27 2.25
C ASP A 451 -14.41 -10.20 3.60
N PRO A 452 -14.38 -9.05 4.30
CA PRO A 452 -14.97 -8.93 5.62
C PRO A 452 -16.49 -8.70 5.58
N THR A 453 -17.14 -8.72 4.41
CA THR A 453 -18.56 -8.32 4.28
C THR A 453 -19.48 -9.09 5.22
N ALA A 454 -19.28 -10.41 5.36
CA ALA A 454 -20.10 -11.26 6.24
C ALA A 454 -19.88 -11.04 7.74
N VAL A 455 -18.79 -10.35 8.11
CA VAL A 455 -18.34 -10.13 9.50
C VAL A 455 -17.94 -8.67 9.76
N LYS A 456 -18.53 -7.74 9.01
CA LYS A 456 -18.12 -6.32 9.00
C LYS A 456 -18.23 -5.68 10.38
N SER A 457 -19.31 -5.94 11.09
CA SER A 457 -19.52 -5.44 12.46
C SER A 457 -18.46 -5.93 13.43
N GLU A 458 -18.14 -7.22 13.35
CA GLU A 458 -17.15 -7.88 14.18
C GLU A 458 -15.76 -7.32 13.92
N MET A 459 -15.38 -7.12 12.65
CA MET A 459 -14.11 -6.48 12.27
C MET A 459 -13.95 -5.09 12.91
N SER A 460 -14.98 -4.25 12.87
CA SER A 460 -14.94 -2.93 13.51
C SER A 460 -14.78 -3.02 15.04
N ASN A 461 -15.50 -3.94 15.69
CA ASN A 461 -15.40 -4.15 17.15
C ASN A 461 -14.01 -4.69 17.54
N ILE A 462 -13.48 -5.65 16.78
CA ILE A 462 -12.16 -6.24 16.97
C ILE A 462 -11.07 -5.18 16.83
N GLN A 463 -11.15 -4.30 15.83
CA GLN A 463 -10.18 -3.22 15.62
C GLN A 463 -10.09 -2.29 16.84
N ALA A 464 -11.23 -1.98 17.47
CA ALA A 464 -11.26 -1.18 18.69
C ALA A 464 -10.54 -1.89 19.84
N VAL A 465 -10.80 -3.19 20.06
CA VAL A 465 -10.13 -4.00 21.09
C VAL A 465 -8.64 -4.18 20.81
N TYR A 466 -8.24 -4.37 19.55
CA TYR A 466 -6.84 -4.43 19.18
C TYR A 466 -6.12 -3.16 19.58
N THR A 467 -6.69 -2.01 19.23
CA THR A 467 -6.11 -0.70 19.54
C THR A 467 -6.00 -0.46 21.05
N SER A 468 -7.04 -0.78 21.83
CA SER A 468 -7.09 -0.47 23.26
C SER A 468 -6.37 -1.49 24.16
N ASP A 469 -6.41 -2.77 23.81
CA ASP A 469 -6.04 -3.86 24.74
C ASP A 469 -4.91 -4.75 24.20
N ILE A 470 -4.89 -5.07 22.91
CA ILE A 470 -3.87 -5.97 22.33
C ILE A 470 -2.57 -5.21 22.06
N MET A 471 -2.66 -4.02 21.47
CA MET A 471 -1.47 -3.27 21.05
C MET A 471 -0.56 -2.88 22.22
N PRO A 472 -1.07 -2.41 23.37
CA PRO A 472 -0.21 -2.15 24.53
C PRO A 472 0.50 -3.40 25.06
N ILE A 473 -0.06 -4.60 24.87
CA ILE A 473 0.60 -5.86 25.22
C ILE A 473 1.71 -6.18 24.21
N TYR A 474 1.38 -6.13 22.92
CA TYR A 474 2.31 -6.42 21.84
C TYR A 474 3.51 -5.47 21.85
N ASP A 475 3.30 -4.17 22.13
CA ASP A 475 4.36 -3.17 22.23
C ASP A 475 5.19 -3.29 23.54
N GLY A 476 4.87 -4.25 24.41
CA GLY A 476 5.60 -4.53 25.63
C GLY A 476 5.29 -3.60 26.81
N VAL A 477 4.39 -2.63 26.65
CA VAL A 477 3.98 -1.70 27.72
C VAL A 477 3.28 -2.45 28.84
N LEU A 478 2.37 -3.35 28.46
CA LEU A 478 1.66 -4.25 29.35
C LEU A 478 2.27 -5.65 29.31
N ASP A 479 2.21 -6.34 30.45
CA ASP A 479 2.70 -7.71 30.57
C ASP A 479 1.74 -8.71 29.92
N TYR A 480 2.26 -9.59 29.06
CA TYR A 480 1.45 -10.56 28.32
C TYR A 480 0.74 -11.53 29.25
N ASP A 481 1.44 -12.20 30.16
CA ASP A 481 0.85 -13.26 30.99
C ASP A 481 -0.24 -12.69 31.93
N GLN A 482 -0.10 -11.42 32.35
CA GLN A 482 -1.10 -10.75 33.19
C GLN A 482 -2.32 -10.21 32.42
N LYS A 483 -2.13 -9.75 31.17
CA LYS A 483 -3.15 -8.96 30.46
C LYS A 483 -3.78 -9.67 29.26
N SER A 484 -3.08 -10.62 28.64
CA SER A 484 -3.52 -11.30 27.41
C SER A 484 -4.87 -11.97 27.58
N LYS A 485 -5.11 -12.69 28.68
CA LYS A 485 -6.38 -13.39 28.92
C LYS A 485 -7.59 -12.44 28.83
N ALA A 486 -7.55 -11.32 29.56
CA ALA A 486 -8.65 -10.37 29.56
C ALA A 486 -8.84 -9.70 28.19
N ALA A 487 -7.75 -9.41 27.47
CA ALA A 487 -7.79 -8.85 26.13
C ALA A 487 -8.36 -9.84 25.09
N ILE A 488 -7.96 -11.11 25.17
CA ILE A 488 -8.49 -12.20 24.33
C ILE A 488 -9.98 -12.45 24.63
N ASP A 489 -10.38 -12.43 25.90
CA ASP A 489 -11.80 -12.57 26.28
C ASP A 489 -12.64 -11.42 25.68
N LYS A 490 -12.10 -10.19 25.62
CA LYS A 490 -12.72 -9.06 24.91
C LYS A 490 -12.77 -9.27 23.40
N LEU A 491 -11.72 -9.81 22.78
CA LEU A 491 -11.73 -10.16 21.35
C LEU A 491 -12.82 -11.19 21.04
N LYS A 492 -13.00 -12.19 21.91
CA LYS A 492 -14.08 -13.18 21.82
C LYS A 492 -15.44 -12.54 21.93
N ALA A 493 -15.65 -11.66 22.91
CA ALA A 493 -16.89 -10.87 23.01
C ALA A 493 -17.13 -9.97 21.78
N ALA A 494 -16.06 -9.49 21.13
CA ALA A 494 -16.13 -8.70 19.90
C ALA A 494 -16.37 -9.55 18.62
N GLY A 495 -16.34 -10.88 18.72
CA GLY A 495 -16.66 -11.80 17.62
C GLY A 495 -15.46 -12.35 16.85
N ILE A 496 -14.25 -12.38 17.44
CA ILE A 496 -13.03 -12.88 16.77
C ILE A 496 -13.20 -14.30 16.22
N ASP A 497 -13.86 -15.20 16.95
CA ASP A 497 -14.04 -16.60 16.52
C ASP A 497 -14.85 -16.69 15.21
N LYS A 498 -15.86 -15.82 15.05
CA LYS A 498 -16.65 -15.74 13.82
C LYS A 498 -15.81 -15.22 12.66
N VAL A 499 -14.97 -14.22 12.91
CA VAL A 499 -14.03 -13.70 11.90
C VAL A 499 -13.04 -14.78 11.47
N ILE A 500 -12.43 -15.50 12.40
CA ILE A 500 -11.47 -16.57 12.09
C ILE A 500 -12.14 -17.74 11.33
N ALA A 501 -13.37 -18.10 11.68
CA ALA A 501 -14.13 -19.10 10.92
C ALA A 501 -14.41 -18.66 9.48
N GLU A 502 -14.78 -17.38 9.28
CA GLU A 502 -14.98 -16.85 7.92
C GLU A 502 -13.66 -16.77 7.14
N TYR A 503 -12.56 -16.41 7.79
CA TYR A 503 -11.23 -16.48 7.19
C TYR A 503 -10.89 -17.88 6.70
N GLN A 504 -11.05 -18.91 7.56
CA GLN A 504 -10.75 -20.30 7.20
C GLN A 504 -11.60 -20.74 6.01
N LYS A 505 -12.91 -20.45 6.04
CA LYS A 505 -13.83 -20.75 4.94
C LYS A 505 -13.38 -20.11 3.62
N GLN A 506 -13.01 -18.83 3.63
CA GLN A 506 -12.57 -18.14 2.42
C GLN A 506 -11.19 -18.62 1.95
N LEU A 507 -10.28 -18.94 2.88
CA LEU A 507 -8.97 -19.50 2.54
C LEU A 507 -9.10 -20.90 1.91
N ASP A 508 -10.00 -21.73 2.42
CA ASP A 508 -10.28 -23.06 1.85
C ASP A 508 -10.86 -22.94 0.43
N ALA A 509 -11.79 -22.00 0.21
CA ALA A 509 -12.31 -21.69 -1.11
C ALA A 509 -11.21 -21.18 -2.06
N TYR A 510 -10.33 -20.30 -1.59
CA TYR A 510 -9.18 -19.81 -2.35
C TYR A 510 -8.21 -20.94 -2.71
N LYS A 511 -7.88 -21.84 -1.77
CA LYS A 511 -7.02 -22.99 -2.04
C LYS A 511 -7.66 -23.94 -3.06
N ALA A 512 -8.98 -24.09 -3.03
CA ALA A 512 -9.70 -24.91 -4.00
C ALA A 512 -9.71 -24.31 -5.42
N SER A 513 -9.74 -22.98 -5.56
CA SER A 513 -9.74 -22.30 -6.87
C SER A 513 -8.35 -22.22 -7.54
N LYS A 514 -7.29 -22.54 -6.79
CA LYS A 514 -5.89 -22.59 -7.29
C LYS A 514 -5.45 -24.00 -7.72
N LYS A 515 -6.30 -25.02 -7.51
CA LYS A 515 -6.11 -26.38 -8.04
C LYS A 515 -6.74 -26.49 -9.42
#